data_AF-A0A7V3JL83-F1
#
_entry.id   AF-A0A7V3JL83-F1
#
_cell.length_a   1.000
_cell.length_b   1.000
_cell.length_c   1.000
_cell.angle_alpha   90.00
_cell.angle_beta   90.00
_cell.angle_gamma   90.00
#
_symmetry.space_group_name_H-M   'P 1'
#
loop_
_entity.id
_entity.type
_entity.pdbx_description
1 polymer ?
#
loop_
_entity_poly.entity_id
_entity_poly.type
_entity_poly.pdbx_seq_one_letter_code
_entity_poly.pdbx_strand_id
1 'polypeptide(L)'
;MPRLVGIDEAGYGPRLGPLVVAATLWRVPGDLEREECCKQLACALGCAAQRADRQKAGGLLLADSKVVYRGGRGLARLERGVLAALGAMGLWPASAWAAWRALAPPSAPRVRATPWYAEDFVLPLAADRASIEQAANALGRALAGTGIELVAIRARAVFEEEFNRRCAVYGSKSTVLSEATMLLVRKVLRRPEGGCTWVLCDKHGGRSRYGWLFERFFPGRFFEVRAEGRGQSVYRLGPPKMPIEFCFASKAERYVPVALASMVAKYLRELAMHALNRFWQARVCGLRPTAGYPLDARRFKRDIAQTQHALGIADSMVWRSK
;
A
#
# COMPACT_ATOMS: atom_id res chain seq x y z
N MET A 1 16.44 -13.35 13.32
CA MET A 1 16.11 -14.01 12.05
C MET A 1 16.01 -12.95 10.96
N PRO A 2 16.37 -13.27 9.70
CA PRO A 2 16.27 -12.33 8.60
C PRO A 2 14.83 -11.88 8.35
N ARG A 3 14.69 -10.73 7.70
CA ARG A 3 13.38 -10.10 7.44
C ARG A 3 13.28 -9.63 6.00
N LEU A 4 12.08 -9.77 5.44
CA LEU A 4 11.74 -9.27 4.11
C LEU A 4 10.63 -8.23 4.26
N VAL A 5 10.82 -7.04 3.68
CA VAL A 5 9.85 -5.95 3.70
C VAL A 5 9.47 -5.62 2.27
N GLY A 6 8.19 -5.73 1.93
CA GLY A 6 7.67 -5.27 0.63
C GLY A 6 6.92 -3.95 0.78
N ILE A 7 7.15 -3.00 -0.12
CA ILE A 7 6.57 -1.66 -0.06
C ILE A 7 6.09 -1.24 -1.44
N ASP A 8 4.88 -0.69 -1.48
CA ASP A 8 4.29 -0.11 -2.68
C ASP A 8 3.27 0.98 -2.31
N GLU A 9 2.80 1.75 -3.29
CA GLU A 9 1.83 2.81 -3.12
C GLU A 9 0.60 2.72 -4.03
N ALA A 10 -0.44 3.45 -3.64
CA ALA A 10 -1.59 3.72 -4.48
C ALA A 10 -2.01 5.18 -4.37
N GLY A 11 -2.49 5.75 -5.47
CA GLY A 11 -3.00 7.13 -5.48
C GLY A 11 -1.95 8.20 -5.74
N TYR A 12 -0.81 7.87 -6.34
CA TYR A 12 0.23 8.84 -6.70
C TYR A 12 -0.24 9.90 -7.73
N GLY A 13 -0.87 9.47 -8.83
CA GLY A 13 -1.31 10.34 -9.93
C GLY A 13 -2.65 11.10 -9.77
N PRO A 14 -3.68 10.57 -9.08
CA PRO A 14 -4.97 11.22 -8.91
C PRO A 14 -4.90 12.63 -8.27
N ARG A 15 -5.98 13.41 -8.45
CA ARG A 15 -6.22 14.71 -7.82
C ARG A 15 -7.08 14.60 -6.56
N LEU A 16 -7.95 13.61 -6.53
CA LEU A 16 -8.86 13.33 -5.41
C LEU A 16 -8.44 12.03 -4.71
N GLY A 17 -8.68 11.97 -3.41
CA GLY A 17 -8.33 10.86 -2.56
C GLY A 17 -6.86 10.87 -2.12
N PRO A 18 -6.55 10.15 -1.03
CA PRO A 18 -5.22 10.12 -0.47
C PRO A 18 -4.20 9.39 -1.37
N LEU A 19 -2.92 9.76 -1.20
CA LEU A 19 -1.81 8.87 -1.49
C LEU A 19 -1.66 7.91 -0.32
N VAL A 20 -1.65 6.59 -0.57
CA VAL A 20 -1.44 5.57 0.46
C VAL A 20 -0.17 4.80 0.12
N VAL A 21 0.76 4.70 1.08
CA VAL A 21 1.92 3.83 1.01
C VAL A 21 1.71 2.70 2.01
N ALA A 22 1.93 1.46 1.61
CA ALA A 22 1.82 0.30 2.47
C ALA A 22 3.13 -0.50 2.52
N ALA A 23 3.34 -1.20 3.62
CA ALA A 23 4.47 -2.05 3.86
C ALA A 23 3.99 -3.38 4.47
N THR A 24 4.54 -4.48 3.98
CA THR A 24 4.36 -5.83 4.54
C THR A 24 5.69 -6.29 5.10
N LEU A 25 5.70 -6.79 6.32
CA LEU A 25 6.88 -7.30 7.02
C LEU A 25 6.74 -8.80 7.18
N TRP A 26 7.76 -9.51 6.74
CA TRP A 26 7.84 -10.95 6.78
C TRP A 26 9.09 -11.39 7.53
N ARG A 27 8.94 -12.41 8.37
CA ARG A 27 10.06 -13.13 8.96
C ARG A 27 10.33 -14.35 8.11
N VAL A 28 11.60 -14.60 7.79
CA VAL A 28 12.01 -15.70 6.92
C VAL A 28 13.06 -16.57 7.62
N PRO A 29 13.23 -17.83 7.20
CA PRO A 29 14.28 -18.72 7.71
C PRO A 29 15.69 -18.11 7.59
N GLY A 30 16.57 -18.46 8.53
CA GLY A 30 17.89 -17.84 8.70
C GLY A 30 18.94 -18.23 7.65
N ASP A 31 18.72 -19.35 7.00
CA ASP A 31 19.55 -20.02 6.02
C ASP A 31 19.20 -19.65 4.58
N LEU A 32 18.10 -18.95 4.36
CA LEU A 32 17.62 -18.59 3.03
C LEU A 32 18.06 -17.19 2.60
N GLU A 33 18.57 -17.11 1.38
CA GLU A 33 18.80 -15.85 0.70
C GLU A 33 17.49 -15.20 0.24
N ARG A 34 17.52 -13.89 0.01
CA ARG A 34 16.36 -13.09 -0.41
C ARG A 34 15.59 -13.69 -1.59
N GLU A 35 16.32 -14.10 -2.64
CA GLU A 35 15.71 -14.60 -3.87
C GLU A 35 15.00 -15.94 -3.65
N GLU A 36 15.55 -16.79 -2.79
CA GLU A 36 14.95 -18.08 -2.44
C GLU A 36 13.69 -17.88 -1.60
N CYS A 37 13.71 -16.97 -0.63
CA CYS A 37 12.52 -16.59 0.13
C CYS A 37 11.39 -16.11 -0.80
N CYS A 38 11.72 -15.26 -1.78
CA CYS A 38 10.75 -14.75 -2.76
C CYS A 38 10.17 -15.88 -3.64
N LYS A 39 11.00 -16.83 -4.07
CA LYS A 39 10.56 -17.99 -4.87
C LYS A 39 9.66 -18.92 -4.07
N GLN A 40 10.03 -19.23 -2.83
CA GLN A 40 9.23 -20.07 -1.94
C GLN A 40 7.86 -19.45 -1.67
N LEU A 41 7.79 -18.14 -1.38
CA LEU A 41 6.53 -17.41 -1.26
C LEU A 41 5.69 -17.49 -2.55
N ALA A 42 6.31 -17.24 -3.71
CA ALA A 42 5.60 -17.30 -4.97
C ALA A 42 5.06 -18.71 -5.28
N CYS A 43 5.82 -19.75 -4.95
CA CYS A 43 5.43 -21.15 -5.11
C CYS A 43 4.27 -21.52 -4.16
N ALA A 44 4.43 -21.24 -2.86
CA ALA A 44 3.46 -21.57 -1.83
C ALA A 44 2.10 -20.88 -2.06
N LEU A 45 2.12 -19.64 -2.53
CA LEU A 45 0.90 -18.87 -2.80
C LEU A 45 0.39 -19.02 -4.23
N GLY A 46 1.02 -19.89 -5.03
CA GLY A 46 0.60 -20.17 -6.41
C GLY A 46 0.67 -18.94 -7.33
N CYS A 47 1.48 -17.93 -7.00
CA CYS A 47 1.59 -16.64 -7.68
C CYS A 47 2.48 -16.69 -8.95
N ALA A 48 2.84 -17.87 -9.43
CA ALA A 48 3.64 -18.01 -10.65
C ALA A 48 2.91 -17.34 -11.82
N ALA A 49 3.53 -16.29 -12.35
CA ALA A 49 3.10 -15.49 -13.50
C ALA A 49 2.99 -16.27 -14.83
N GLN A 50 2.89 -17.59 -14.81
CA GLN A 50 2.79 -18.46 -15.98
C GLN A 50 1.96 -19.69 -15.63
N ARG A 51 0.63 -19.59 -15.76
CA ARG A 51 -0.27 -20.66 -16.24
C ARG A 51 -1.70 -20.13 -16.22
N ALA A 52 -2.28 -20.01 -17.40
CA ALA A 52 -3.61 -19.48 -17.67
C ALA A 52 -4.78 -20.36 -17.16
N ASP A 53 -4.51 -21.41 -16.37
CA ASP A 53 -5.48 -22.48 -16.13
C ASP A 53 -5.92 -22.64 -14.65
N ARG A 54 -5.48 -21.75 -13.75
CA ARG A 54 -5.83 -21.85 -12.31
C ARG A 54 -7.10 -21.09 -11.90
N GLN A 55 -7.85 -20.52 -12.84
CA GLN A 55 -9.16 -19.92 -12.55
C GLN A 55 -10.19 -20.94 -12.01
N LYS A 56 -9.93 -22.24 -12.14
CA LYS A 56 -10.75 -23.32 -11.56
C LYS A 56 -10.38 -23.72 -10.12
N ALA A 57 -9.30 -23.20 -9.53
CA ALA A 57 -8.73 -23.75 -8.28
C ALA A 57 -8.80 -22.82 -7.04
N GLY A 58 -9.64 -21.79 -7.01
CA GLY A 58 -9.92 -21.01 -5.79
C GLY A 58 -8.73 -20.27 -5.15
N GLY A 59 -7.56 -20.24 -5.80
CA GLY A 59 -6.31 -19.67 -5.28
C GLY A 59 -6.41 -18.19 -4.90
N LEU A 60 -5.56 -17.77 -3.95
CA LEU A 60 -5.43 -16.36 -3.58
C LEU A 60 -4.61 -15.63 -4.65
N LEU A 61 -5.23 -14.70 -5.38
CA LEU A 61 -4.52 -13.87 -6.35
C LEU A 61 -3.82 -12.73 -5.62
N LEU A 62 -2.52 -12.89 -5.33
CA LEU A 62 -1.65 -11.80 -4.91
C LEU A 62 -0.81 -11.35 -6.11
N ALA A 63 -1.16 -10.21 -6.68
CA ALA A 63 -0.54 -9.66 -7.88
C ALA A 63 -0.63 -8.13 -7.88
N ASP A 64 -0.05 -7.48 -8.89
CA ASP A 64 -0.22 -6.04 -9.14
C ASP A 64 -1.68 -5.64 -8.93
N SER A 65 -1.91 -4.65 -8.08
CA SER A 65 -3.26 -4.13 -7.81
C SER A 65 -3.99 -3.71 -9.10
N LYS A 66 -3.28 -3.25 -10.13
CA LYS A 66 -3.83 -2.94 -11.46
C LYS A 66 -4.30 -4.18 -12.21
N VAL A 67 -3.70 -5.34 -11.99
CA VAL A 67 -4.14 -6.62 -12.58
C VAL A 67 -5.34 -7.14 -11.80
N VAL A 68 -5.28 -7.10 -10.46
CA VAL A 68 -6.37 -7.56 -9.59
C VAL A 68 -7.64 -6.71 -9.79
N TYR A 69 -7.48 -5.40 -9.96
CA TYR A 69 -8.58 -4.43 -10.08
C TYR A 69 -9.20 -4.34 -11.49
N ARG A 70 -8.73 -5.12 -12.47
CA ARG A 70 -9.31 -5.12 -13.84
C ARG A 70 -10.69 -5.79 -13.88
N GLY A 71 -11.62 -5.14 -14.56
CA GLY A 71 -13.00 -5.60 -14.78
C GLY A 71 -13.94 -5.29 -13.60
N GLY A 72 -15.24 -5.55 -13.78
CA GLY A 72 -16.30 -5.14 -12.83
C GLY A 72 -16.25 -5.76 -11.42
N ARG A 73 -15.31 -6.67 -11.12
CA ARG A 73 -15.12 -7.31 -9.80
C ARG A 73 -13.82 -6.91 -9.09
N GLY A 74 -13.21 -5.79 -9.49
CA GLY A 74 -11.90 -5.37 -8.99
C GLY A 74 -11.83 -5.18 -7.46
N LEU A 75 -12.84 -4.52 -6.88
CA LEU A 75 -12.88 -4.27 -5.43
C LEU A 75 -13.02 -5.57 -4.62
N ALA A 76 -13.92 -6.47 -5.03
CA ALA A 76 -14.13 -7.75 -4.36
C ALA A 76 -12.84 -8.61 -4.34
N ARG A 77 -12.06 -8.61 -5.42
CA ARG A 77 -10.79 -9.35 -5.47
C ARG A 77 -9.71 -8.74 -4.57
N LEU A 78 -9.59 -7.40 -4.57
CA LEU A 78 -8.66 -6.70 -3.66
C LEU A 78 -9.05 -6.95 -2.20
N GLU A 79 -10.33 -6.78 -1.88
CA GLU A 79 -10.86 -6.99 -0.53
C GLU A 79 -10.63 -8.43 -0.07
N ARG A 80 -10.91 -9.41 -0.93
CA ARG A 80 -10.62 -10.83 -0.62
C ARG A 80 -9.16 -11.04 -0.26
N GLY A 81 -8.23 -10.50 -1.06
CA GLY A 81 -6.79 -10.67 -0.83
C GLY A 81 -6.31 -10.01 0.46
N VAL A 82 -6.71 -8.75 0.68
CA VAL A 82 -6.25 -7.97 1.84
C VAL A 82 -6.87 -8.49 3.14
N LEU A 83 -8.18 -8.75 3.17
CA LEU A 83 -8.83 -9.29 4.37
C LEU A 83 -8.40 -10.73 4.66
N ALA A 84 -8.07 -11.54 3.64
CA ALA A 84 -7.47 -12.85 3.87
C ALA A 84 -6.09 -12.76 4.53
N ALA A 85 -5.25 -11.82 4.09
CA ALA A 85 -3.94 -11.58 4.71
C ALA A 85 -4.06 -11.09 6.16
N LEU A 86 -5.02 -10.21 6.44
CA LEU A 86 -5.33 -9.80 7.82
C LEU A 86 -5.85 -10.97 8.65
N GLY A 87 -6.77 -11.78 8.10
CA GLY A 87 -7.32 -12.95 8.76
C GLY A 87 -6.26 -13.99 9.10
N ALA A 88 -5.28 -14.20 8.23
CA ALA A 88 -4.12 -15.06 8.50
C ALA A 88 -3.22 -14.53 9.63
N MET A 89 -3.26 -13.23 9.91
CA MET A 89 -2.63 -12.61 11.09
C MET A 89 -3.55 -12.56 12.32
N GLY A 90 -4.73 -13.18 12.26
CA GLY A 90 -5.74 -13.13 13.33
C GLY A 90 -6.51 -11.80 13.43
N LEU A 91 -6.44 -10.94 12.41
CA LEU A 91 -7.08 -9.63 12.38
C LEU A 91 -8.33 -9.64 11.49
N TRP A 92 -9.48 -9.34 12.09
CA TRP A 92 -10.78 -9.32 11.40
C TRP A 92 -11.49 -7.98 11.60
N PRO A 93 -11.10 -6.91 10.88
CA PRO A 93 -11.77 -5.63 11.00
C PRO A 93 -13.23 -5.75 10.52
N ALA A 94 -14.18 -5.39 11.39
CA ALA A 94 -15.61 -5.40 11.06
C ALA A 94 -16.07 -4.17 10.26
N SER A 95 -15.22 -3.13 10.16
CA SER A 95 -15.55 -1.87 9.49
C SER A 95 -14.36 -1.24 8.78
N ALA A 96 -14.63 -0.31 7.87
CA ALA A 96 -13.60 0.40 7.13
C ALA A 96 -12.64 1.13 8.06
N TRP A 97 -13.16 1.88 9.04
CA TRP A 97 -12.30 2.61 9.96
C TRP A 97 -11.61 1.70 10.99
N ALA A 98 -12.15 0.52 11.28
CA ALA A 98 -11.41 -0.51 12.03
C ALA A 98 -10.20 -1.02 11.23
N ALA A 99 -10.36 -1.28 9.92
CA ALA A 99 -9.24 -1.67 9.05
C ALA A 99 -8.18 -0.56 8.95
N TRP A 100 -8.60 0.70 8.78
CA TRP A 100 -7.69 1.85 8.78
C TRP A 100 -6.96 2.04 10.10
N ARG A 101 -7.61 1.86 11.25
CA ARG A 101 -6.94 1.93 12.56
C ARG A 101 -5.91 0.82 12.73
N ALA A 102 -6.21 -0.40 12.28
CA ALA A 102 -5.28 -1.53 12.35
C ALA A 102 -4.04 -1.33 11.44
N LEU A 103 -4.25 -0.82 10.23
CA LEU A 103 -3.22 -0.73 9.20
C LEU A 103 -2.47 0.60 9.20
N ALA A 104 -3.19 1.72 9.34
CA ALA A 104 -2.66 3.08 9.31
C ALA A 104 -3.03 3.89 10.57
N PRO A 105 -2.66 3.45 11.79
CA PRO A 105 -3.00 4.17 13.03
C PRO A 105 -2.71 5.68 13.01
N PRO A 106 -1.57 6.17 12.47
CA PRO A 106 -1.28 7.60 12.41
C PRO A 106 -2.27 8.43 11.58
N SER A 107 -3.04 7.79 10.70
CA SER A 107 -4.04 8.45 9.86
C SER A 107 -5.38 8.63 10.57
N ALA A 108 -5.62 7.94 11.69
CA ALA A 108 -6.91 7.94 12.38
C ALA A 108 -7.41 9.34 12.84
N PRO A 109 -6.58 10.26 13.36
CA PRO A 109 -7.04 11.60 13.71
C PRO A 109 -7.54 12.38 12.50
N ARG A 110 -6.86 12.24 11.35
CA ARG A 110 -7.26 12.91 10.11
C ARG A 110 -8.55 12.32 9.56
N VAL A 111 -8.70 10.99 9.60
CA VAL A 111 -9.95 10.31 9.23
C VAL A 111 -11.13 10.91 10.01
N ARG A 112 -11.00 11.08 11.32
CA ARG A 112 -12.08 11.68 12.15
C ARG A 112 -12.41 13.14 11.81
N ALA A 113 -11.43 13.90 11.33
CA ALA A 113 -11.59 15.34 11.06
C ALA A 113 -12.12 15.65 9.65
N THR A 114 -12.25 14.65 8.77
CA THR A 114 -12.65 14.87 7.38
C THR A 114 -14.14 14.54 7.19
N PRO A 115 -14.97 15.45 6.62
CA PRO A 115 -16.42 15.29 6.57
C PRO A 115 -16.91 13.98 5.96
N TRP A 116 -16.30 13.54 4.86
CA TRP A 116 -16.71 12.32 4.17
C TRP A 116 -16.22 11.02 4.82
N TYR A 117 -15.46 11.09 5.91
CA TYR A 117 -15.05 9.94 6.70
C TYR A 117 -15.78 9.86 8.07
N ALA A 118 -16.76 10.74 8.31
CA ALA A 118 -17.52 10.76 9.56
C ALA A 118 -18.34 9.49 9.77
N GLU A 119 -18.91 8.94 8.70
CA GLU A 119 -19.66 7.68 8.74
C GLU A 119 -18.75 6.49 8.43
N ASP A 120 -18.84 5.44 9.26
CA ASP A 120 -18.21 4.15 8.98
C ASP A 120 -19.13 3.27 8.13
N PHE A 121 -18.59 2.16 7.63
CA PHE A 121 -19.35 1.16 6.91
C PHE A 121 -18.78 -0.24 7.16
N VAL A 122 -19.68 -1.23 7.12
CA VAL A 122 -19.36 -2.63 7.43
C VAL A 122 -18.45 -3.21 6.36
N LEU A 123 -17.50 -4.05 6.80
CA LEU A 123 -16.71 -4.90 5.92
C LEU A 123 -17.10 -6.37 6.11
N PRO A 124 -17.04 -7.19 5.05
CA PRO A 124 -16.59 -6.85 3.68
C PRO A 124 -17.60 -5.98 2.91
N LEU A 125 -17.12 -5.08 2.05
CA LEU A 125 -17.94 -4.18 1.24
C LEU A 125 -18.41 -4.82 -0.08
N ALA A 126 -17.61 -5.73 -0.67
CA ALA A 126 -17.81 -6.27 -2.01
C ALA A 126 -17.54 -7.77 -2.14
N ALA A 127 -16.66 -8.34 -1.31
CA ALA A 127 -16.35 -9.76 -1.30
C ALA A 127 -17.28 -10.55 -0.37
N ASP A 128 -17.45 -11.84 -0.67
CA ASP A 128 -18.15 -12.75 0.24
C ASP A 128 -17.26 -13.12 1.45
N ARG A 129 -17.87 -13.16 2.64
CA ARG A 129 -17.19 -13.42 3.92
C ARG A 129 -16.58 -14.83 3.96
N ALA A 130 -17.34 -15.85 3.55
CA ALA A 130 -16.85 -17.22 3.56
C ALA A 130 -15.67 -17.39 2.59
N SER A 131 -15.71 -16.73 1.43
CA SER A 131 -14.60 -16.71 0.48
C SER A 131 -13.32 -16.08 1.05
N ILE A 132 -13.43 -15.07 1.91
CA ILE A 132 -12.29 -14.47 2.62
C ILE A 132 -11.73 -15.44 3.65
N GLU A 133 -12.58 -16.08 4.45
CA GLU A 133 -12.16 -17.03 5.48
C GLU A 133 -11.47 -18.26 4.89
N GLN A 134 -12.00 -18.80 3.79
CA GLN A 134 -11.34 -19.86 3.03
C GLN A 134 -9.96 -19.42 2.52
N ALA A 135 -9.85 -18.20 2.01
CA ALA A 135 -8.59 -17.65 1.54
C ALA A 135 -7.57 -17.42 2.68
N ALA A 136 -8.03 -16.92 3.84
CA ALA A 136 -7.19 -16.73 5.02
C ALA A 136 -6.63 -18.08 5.51
N ASN A 137 -7.48 -19.10 5.60
CA ASN A 137 -7.08 -20.45 6.00
C ASN A 137 -6.10 -21.09 5.00
N ALA A 138 -6.35 -20.92 3.70
CA ALA A 138 -5.43 -21.39 2.67
C ALA A 138 -4.06 -20.69 2.73
N LEU A 139 -4.06 -19.36 2.92
CA LEU A 139 -2.85 -18.57 3.10
C LEU A 139 -2.07 -19.00 4.34
N GLY A 140 -2.75 -19.17 5.48
CA GLY A 140 -2.12 -19.62 6.73
C GLY A 140 -1.44 -20.99 6.58
N ARG A 141 -2.12 -21.96 5.96
CA ARG A 141 -1.52 -23.29 5.69
C ARG A 141 -0.33 -23.21 4.74
N ALA A 142 -0.43 -22.42 3.68
CA ALA A 142 0.65 -22.25 2.72
C ALA A 142 1.90 -21.65 3.35
N LEU A 143 1.74 -20.64 4.21
CA LEU A 143 2.85 -20.00 4.93
C LEU A 143 3.48 -20.93 5.96
N ALA A 144 2.66 -21.68 6.73
CA ALA A 144 3.15 -22.64 7.71
C ALA A 144 4.10 -23.68 7.09
N GLY A 145 3.83 -24.14 5.86
CA GLY A 145 4.70 -25.08 5.14
C GLY A 145 6.05 -24.51 4.68
N THR A 146 6.26 -23.19 4.75
CA THR A 146 7.51 -22.53 4.31
C THR A 146 8.40 -22.05 5.45
N GLY A 147 7.89 -21.99 6.68
CA GLY A 147 8.56 -21.30 7.78
C GLY A 147 8.62 -19.78 7.62
N ILE A 148 7.92 -19.21 6.64
CA ILE A 148 7.81 -17.76 6.41
C ILE A 148 6.54 -17.24 7.08
N GLU A 149 6.68 -16.17 7.87
CA GLU A 149 5.61 -15.60 8.67
C GLU A 149 5.31 -14.16 8.21
N LEU A 150 4.04 -13.84 7.96
CA LEU A 150 3.58 -12.47 7.77
C LEU A 150 3.41 -11.80 9.15
N VAL A 151 4.41 -11.02 9.56
CA VAL A 151 4.49 -10.45 10.91
C VAL A 151 3.65 -9.18 11.03
N ALA A 152 3.67 -8.32 10.01
CA ALA A 152 2.95 -7.06 10.07
C ALA A 152 2.55 -6.53 8.69
N ILE A 153 1.38 -5.89 8.63
CA ILE A 153 1.01 -4.97 7.56
C ILE A 153 0.84 -3.59 8.17
N ARG A 154 1.48 -2.58 7.57
CA ARG A 154 1.37 -1.18 8.00
C ARG A 154 1.19 -0.28 6.79
N ALA A 155 0.50 0.83 6.99
CA ALA A 155 0.27 1.81 5.95
C ALA A 155 0.39 3.24 6.49
N ARG A 156 0.58 4.17 5.56
CA ARG A 156 0.57 5.60 5.79
C ARG A 156 -0.23 6.25 4.67
N ALA A 157 -1.28 6.98 5.03
CA ALA A 157 -1.95 7.87 4.08
C ALA A 157 -1.42 9.30 4.21
N VAL A 158 -1.26 9.95 3.06
CA VAL A 158 -1.02 11.39 2.91
C VAL A 158 -2.26 11.95 2.22
N PHE A 159 -3.10 12.61 3.02
CA PHE A 159 -4.33 13.26 2.55
C PHE A 159 -4.01 14.57 1.82
N GLU A 160 -5.00 15.11 1.13
CA GLU A 160 -4.89 16.19 0.15
C GLU A 160 -4.19 17.43 0.71
N GLU A 161 -4.59 17.91 1.89
CA GLU A 161 -3.94 19.07 2.53
C GLU A 161 -2.48 18.81 2.88
N GLU A 162 -2.17 17.65 3.47
CA GLU A 162 -0.79 17.29 3.80
C GLU A 162 0.04 17.15 2.52
N PHE A 163 -0.54 16.54 1.49
CA PHE A 163 0.09 16.36 0.18
C PHE A 163 0.45 17.71 -0.43
N ASN A 164 -0.51 18.66 -0.43
CA ASN A 164 -0.33 20.00 -0.97
C ASN A 164 0.77 20.76 -0.21
N ARG A 165 0.71 20.77 1.12
CA ARG A 165 1.72 21.41 1.96
C ARG A 165 3.12 20.83 1.73
N ARG A 166 3.25 19.50 1.66
CA ARG A 166 4.54 18.85 1.39
C ARG A 166 5.04 19.10 -0.03
N CYS A 167 4.15 19.12 -1.03
CA CYS A 167 4.55 19.48 -2.40
C CYS A 167 5.07 20.91 -2.48
N ALA A 168 4.44 21.85 -1.79
CA ALA A 168 4.92 23.23 -1.71
C ALA A 168 6.32 23.33 -1.09
N VAL A 169 6.61 22.52 -0.07
CA VAL A 169 7.94 22.49 0.59
C VAL A 169 9.02 21.85 -0.29
N TYR A 170 8.72 20.73 -0.97
CA TYR A 170 9.75 19.97 -1.70
C TYR A 170 9.82 20.22 -3.20
N GLY A 171 8.82 20.90 -3.78
CA GLY A 171 8.70 21.09 -5.23
C GLY A 171 8.50 19.80 -6.04
N SER A 172 8.29 18.64 -5.41
CA SER A 172 8.17 17.36 -6.12
C SER A 172 7.31 16.32 -5.41
N LYS A 173 6.29 15.81 -6.13
CA LYS A 173 5.44 14.69 -5.68
C LYS A 173 6.25 13.42 -5.40
N SER A 174 7.26 13.16 -6.22
CA SER A 174 8.13 12.00 -6.04
C SER A 174 8.92 12.06 -4.74
N THR A 175 9.28 13.27 -4.27
CA THR A 175 9.90 13.47 -2.96
C THR A 175 8.89 13.22 -1.83
N VAL A 176 7.64 13.65 -1.97
CA VAL A 176 6.56 13.36 -1.00
C VAL A 176 6.34 11.86 -0.85
N LEU A 177 6.26 11.13 -1.97
CA LEU A 177 6.16 9.66 -1.97
C LEU A 177 7.37 9.04 -1.27
N SER A 178 8.58 9.43 -1.68
CA SER A 178 9.80 8.85 -1.13
C SER A 178 9.93 9.10 0.38
N GLU A 179 9.58 10.29 0.86
CA GLU A 179 9.54 10.58 2.30
C GLU A 179 8.47 9.75 3.02
N ALA A 180 7.26 9.64 2.47
CA ALA A 180 6.20 8.83 3.06
C ALA A 180 6.65 7.35 3.21
N THR A 181 7.31 6.82 2.18
CA THR A 181 7.95 5.50 2.17
C THR A 181 8.99 5.38 3.27
N MET A 182 9.97 6.28 3.36
CA MET A 182 11.04 6.19 4.36
C MET A 182 10.52 6.34 5.80
N LEU A 183 9.52 7.20 6.02
CA LEU A 183 8.87 7.33 7.32
C LEU A 183 8.11 6.05 7.72
N LEU A 184 7.54 5.33 6.75
CA LEU A 184 6.90 4.03 6.99
C LEU A 184 7.94 2.94 7.26
N VAL A 185 9.01 2.87 6.44
CA VAL A 185 10.15 1.97 6.64
C VAL A 185 10.70 2.12 8.06
N ARG A 186 11.00 3.35 8.49
CA ARG A 186 11.55 3.59 9.84
C ARG A 186 10.64 3.08 10.94
N LYS A 187 9.31 3.07 10.74
CA LYS A 187 8.35 2.52 11.69
C LYS A 187 8.34 0.99 11.70
N VAL A 188 8.41 0.37 10.53
CA VAL A 188 8.47 -1.09 10.39
C VAL A 188 9.78 -1.64 10.95
N LEU A 189 10.88 -0.93 10.78
CA LEU A 189 12.22 -1.34 11.22
C LEU A 189 12.56 -1.02 12.69
N ARG A 190 11.65 -0.42 13.49
CA ARG A 190 11.99 0.10 14.85
C ARG A 190 12.49 -0.95 15.82
N ARG A 191 12.14 -2.23 15.63
CA ARG A 191 12.64 -3.32 16.46
C ARG A 191 13.82 -3.97 15.75
N PRO A 192 15.06 -3.85 16.25
CA PRO A 192 16.15 -4.66 15.75
C PRO A 192 15.86 -6.11 16.14
N GLU A 193 15.54 -6.92 15.13
CA GLU A 193 15.57 -8.37 15.24
C GLU A 193 16.87 -8.78 14.54
N GLY A 194 17.76 -9.48 15.23
CA GLY A 194 19.09 -9.79 14.68
C GLY A 194 19.02 -10.48 13.31
N GLY A 195 20.00 -10.25 12.43
CA GLY A 195 20.05 -10.79 11.07
C GLY A 195 19.85 -9.74 9.97
N CYS A 196 19.91 -10.17 8.72
CA CYS A 196 19.76 -9.31 7.54
C CYS A 196 18.30 -8.81 7.39
N THR A 197 18.11 -7.62 6.84
CA THR A 197 16.79 -7.12 6.44
C THR A 197 16.81 -6.65 4.99
N TRP A 198 15.97 -7.23 4.16
CA TRP A 198 15.78 -6.81 2.77
C TRP A 198 14.51 -5.97 2.64
N VAL A 199 14.65 -4.75 2.13
CA VAL A 199 13.56 -3.83 1.85
C VAL A 199 13.39 -3.71 0.34
N LEU A 200 12.28 -4.23 -0.17
CA LEU A 200 11.90 -4.20 -1.58
C LEU A 200 10.85 -3.12 -1.80
N CYS A 201 11.14 -2.18 -2.70
CA CYS A 201 10.24 -1.10 -3.08
C CYS A 201 10.08 -1.05 -4.60
N ASP A 202 8.89 -0.66 -5.10
CA ASP A 202 8.79 -0.18 -6.48
C ASP A 202 9.52 1.17 -6.64
N LYS A 203 9.90 1.53 -7.87
CA LYS A 203 10.63 2.78 -8.12
C LYS A 203 9.70 3.99 -8.06
N HIS A 204 10.10 5.00 -7.30
CA HIS A 204 9.33 6.23 -7.16
C HIS A 204 9.55 7.17 -8.36
N GLY A 205 8.53 7.33 -9.20
CA GLY A 205 8.48 8.38 -10.22
C GLY A 205 9.67 8.40 -11.20
N GLY A 206 10.16 7.22 -11.62
CA GLY A 206 11.24 7.08 -12.59
C GLY A 206 12.66 7.36 -12.06
N ARG A 207 12.82 7.61 -10.75
CA ARG A 207 14.12 7.88 -10.14
C ARG A 207 15.01 6.64 -10.15
N SER A 208 16.28 6.81 -10.48
CA SER A 208 17.31 5.76 -10.37
C SER A 208 18.31 5.99 -9.24
N ARG A 209 18.26 7.15 -8.58
CA ARG A 209 19.17 7.52 -7.49
C ARG A 209 18.38 7.92 -6.24
N TYR A 210 18.70 7.26 -5.13
CA TYR A 210 18.02 7.35 -3.84
C TYR A 210 19.00 7.65 -2.69
N GLY A 211 20.30 7.86 -2.96
CA GLY A 211 21.32 8.19 -1.94
C GLY A 211 20.89 9.29 -0.97
N TRP A 212 20.31 10.37 -1.51
CA TRP A 212 19.76 11.50 -0.76
C TRP A 212 18.69 11.12 0.29
N LEU A 213 17.97 10.00 0.11
CA LEU A 213 17.06 9.49 1.14
C LEU A 213 17.81 8.96 2.34
N PHE A 214 18.93 8.28 2.12
CA PHE A 214 19.69 7.69 3.21
C PHE A 214 20.40 8.75 4.03
N GLU A 215 20.99 9.74 3.36
CA GLU A 215 21.56 10.94 4.02
C GLU A 215 20.52 11.64 4.92
N ARG A 216 19.29 11.78 4.42
CA ARG A 216 18.22 12.48 5.13
C ARG A 216 17.59 11.65 6.25
N PHE A 217 17.28 10.39 6.01
CA PHE A 217 16.49 9.56 6.94
C PHE A 217 17.35 8.72 7.89
N PHE A 218 18.62 8.53 7.58
CA PHE A 218 19.62 7.85 8.41
C PHE A 218 20.88 8.71 8.57
N PRO A 219 20.74 9.94 9.13
CA PRO A 219 21.86 10.87 9.25
C PRO A 219 22.99 10.24 10.08
N GLY A 220 24.23 10.45 9.63
CA GLY A 220 25.43 9.91 10.27
C GLY A 220 25.66 8.40 10.08
N ARG A 221 24.80 7.69 9.33
CA ARG A 221 25.04 6.29 8.98
C ARG A 221 25.68 6.18 7.60
N PHE A 222 26.80 5.49 7.54
CA PHE A 222 27.39 5.09 6.27
C PHE A 222 26.43 4.15 5.51
N PHE A 223 26.33 4.37 4.20
CA PHE A 223 25.62 3.48 3.29
C PHE A 223 26.47 3.23 2.05
N GLU A 224 26.37 2.03 1.53
CA GLU A 224 27.05 1.63 0.30
C GLU A 224 26.07 1.66 -0.86
N VAL A 225 26.46 2.29 -1.96
CA VAL A 225 25.75 2.21 -3.23
C VAL A 225 26.20 0.93 -3.93
N ARG A 226 25.33 -0.08 -3.99
CA ARG A 226 25.63 -1.37 -4.64
C ARG A 226 25.26 -1.38 -6.11
N ALA A 227 24.19 -0.67 -6.49
CA ALA A 227 23.79 -0.48 -7.88
C ALA A 227 22.88 0.75 -8.04
N GLU A 228 22.93 1.42 -9.19
CA GLU A 228 21.95 2.44 -9.57
C GLU A 228 21.63 2.30 -11.06
N GLY A 229 20.34 2.19 -11.40
CA GLY A 229 19.95 2.07 -12.80
C GLY A 229 18.44 2.05 -13.00
N ARG A 230 18.03 2.04 -14.26
CA ARG A 230 16.61 2.01 -14.66
C ARG A 230 15.91 0.75 -14.13
N GLY A 231 16.57 -0.40 -14.21
CA GLY A 231 16.03 -1.68 -13.74
C GLY A 231 15.93 -1.75 -12.21
N GLN A 232 17.00 -1.39 -11.50
CA GLN A 232 17.06 -1.44 -10.03
C GLN A 232 18.07 -0.44 -9.46
N SER A 233 17.87 -0.06 -8.20
CA SER A 233 18.85 0.70 -7.41
C SER A 233 18.96 0.05 -6.03
N VAL A 234 20.18 -0.31 -5.62
CA VAL A 234 20.44 -1.11 -4.42
C VAL A 234 21.41 -0.36 -3.49
N TYR A 235 21.02 -0.27 -2.22
CA TYR A 235 21.80 0.40 -1.17
C TYR A 235 21.88 -0.49 0.06
N ARG A 236 23.02 -0.51 0.73
CA ARG A 236 23.23 -1.29 1.95
C ARG A 236 23.60 -0.38 3.12
N LEU A 237 22.95 -0.60 4.26
CA LEU A 237 23.14 0.16 5.49
C LEU A 237 23.43 -0.77 6.66
N GLY A 238 24.16 -0.26 7.66
CA GLY A 238 24.44 -0.99 8.90
C GLY A 238 25.63 -1.94 8.80
N PRO A 239 25.98 -2.60 9.91
CA PRO A 239 27.19 -3.42 9.99
C PRO A 239 27.03 -4.73 9.20
N PRO A 240 28.14 -5.36 8.76
CA PRO A 240 28.11 -6.58 7.94
C PRO A 240 27.32 -7.76 8.52
N LYS A 241 27.21 -7.85 9.85
CA LYS A 241 26.47 -8.92 10.55
C LYS A 241 24.94 -8.74 10.56
N MET A 242 24.44 -7.53 10.32
CA MET A 242 23.00 -7.22 10.31
C MET A 242 22.69 -6.11 9.29
N PRO A 243 23.01 -6.34 8.01
CA PRO A 243 22.82 -5.32 6.99
C PRO A 243 21.34 -5.11 6.72
N ILE A 244 20.99 -3.87 6.38
CA ILE A 244 19.70 -3.50 5.81
C ILE A 244 19.95 -3.17 4.34
N GLU A 245 19.44 -4.00 3.44
CA GLU A 245 19.57 -3.81 2.00
C GLU A 245 18.27 -3.28 1.43
N PHE A 246 18.32 -2.10 0.83
CA PHE A 246 17.22 -1.47 0.12
C PHE A 246 17.35 -1.73 -1.37
N CYS A 247 16.31 -2.26 -1.99
CA CYS A 247 16.21 -2.47 -3.43
C CYS A 247 14.99 -1.76 -3.99
N PHE A 248 15.22 -0.73 -4.80
CA PHE A 248 14.20 -0.03 -5.58
C PHE A 248 14.19 -0.60 -7.00
N ALA A 249 13.29 -1.55 -7.25
CA ALA A 249 13.22 -2.28 -8.51
C ALA A 249 12.01 -1.84 -9.34
N SER A 250 12.19 -1.72 -10.66
CA SER A 250 11.04 -1.55 -11.54
C SER A 250 10.19 -2.81 -11.52
N LYS A 251 8.86 -2.66 -11.47
CA LYS A 251 7.92 -3.79 -11.43
C LYS A 251 8.17 -4.70 -10.23
N ALA A 252 8.41 -4.09 -9.06
CA ALA A 252 8.74 -4.83 -7.85
C ALA A 252 7.57 -5.68 -7.34
N GLU A 253 6.34 -5.38 -7.75
CA GLU A 253 5.11 -6.12 -7.46
C GLU A 253 5.12 -7.57 -7.99
N ARG A 254 6.13 -7.95 -8.78
CA ARG A 254 6.43 -9.36 -9.06
C ARG A 254 6.78 -10.17 -7.81
N TYR A 255 7.26 -9.51 -6.75
CA TYR A 255 7.53 -10.14 -5.47
C TYR A 255 6.30 -10.07 -4.58
N VAL A 256 5.88 -11.22 -4.03
CA VAL A 256 4.68 -11.35 -3.18
C VAL A 256 4.59 -10.27 -2.07
N PRO A 257 5.67 -9.96 -1.30
CA PRO A 257 5.60 -8.91 -0.29
C PRO A 257 5.19 -7.54 -0.85
N VAL A 258 5.71 -7.17 -2.01
CA VAL A 258 5.42 -5.91 -2.68
C VAL A 258 4.02 -5.94 -3.29
N ALA A 259 3.63 -7.07 -3.91
CA ALA A 259 2.29 -7.24 -4.45
C ALA A 259 1.20 -7.08 -3.36
N LEU A 260 1.40 -7.70 -2.18
CA LEU A 260 0.48 -7.54 -1.05
C LEU A 260 0.48 -6.09 -0.54
N ALA A 261 1.64 -5.41 -0.48
CA ALA A 261 1.68 -3.99 -0.15
C ALA A 261 0.87 -3.15 -1.16
N SER A 262 1.01 -3.41 -2.46
CA SER A 262 0.24 -2.77 -3.54
C SER A 262 -1.26 -2.92 -3.31
N MET A 263 -1.71 -4.15 -3.03
CA MET A 263 -3.11 -4.46 -2.79
C MET A 263 -3.64 -3.74 -1.55
N VAL A 264 -2.88 -3.71 -0.45
CA VAL A 264 -3.26 -3.01 0.78
C VAL A 264 -3.39 -1.50 0.53
N ALA A 265 -2.39 -0.89 -0.12
CA ALA A 265 -2.41 0.54 -0.43
C ALA A 265 -3.63 0.89 -1.30
N LYS A 266 -3.88 0.07 -2.34
CA LYS A 266 -5.02 0.24 -3.23
C LYS A 266 -6.34 0.05 -2.49
N TYR A 267 -6.50 -0.99 -1.70
CA TYR A 267 -7.74 -1.27 -0.97
C TYR A 267 -8.07 -0.15 0.01
N LEU A 268 -7.13 0.29 0.84
CA LEU A 268 -7.35 1.42 1.76
C LEU A 268 -7.75 2.68 0.99
N ARG A 269 -7.10 2.96 -0.15
CA ARG A 269 -7.49 4.08 -1.01
C ARG A 269 -8.92 3.93 -1.54
N GLU A 270 -9.32 2.75 -2.01
CA GLU A 270 -10.68 2.54 -2.51
C GLU A 270 -11.74 2.68 -1.41
N LEU A 271 -11.44 2.27 -0.16
CA LEU A 271 -12.32 2.54 1.00
C LEU A 271 -12.50 4.06 1.23
N ALA A 272 -11.40 4.82 1.17
CA ALA A 272 -11.47 6.28 1.28
C ALA A 272 -12.25 6.91 0.11
N MET A 273 -12.03 6.43 -1.12
CA MET A 273 -12.78 6.90 -2.29
C MET A 273 -14.26 6.55 -2.22
N HIS A 274 -14.62 5.38 -1.68
CA HIS A 274 -16.00 4.97 -1.47
C HIS A 274 -16.71 5.96 -0.52
N ALA A 275 -16.09 6.26 0.62
CA ALA A 275 -16.61 7.22 1.59
C ALA A 275 -16.76 8.63 0.99
N LEU A 276 -15.75 9.10 0.24
CA LEU A 276 -15.80 10.38 -0.49
C LEU A 276 -16.97 10.42 -1.48
N ASN A 277 -17.11 9.40 -2.33
CA ASN A 277 -18.18 9.35 -3.31
C ASN A 277 -19.56 9.32 -2.63
N ARG A 278 -19.75 8.46 -1.62
CA ARG A 278 -21.00 8.37 -0.86
C ARG A 278 -21.41 9.73 -0.25
N PHE A 279 -20.47 10.43 0.37
CA PHE A 279 -20.73 11.74 0.97
C PHE A 279 -21.28 12.77 -0.03
N TRP A 280 -20.65 12.87 -1.20
CA TRP A 280 -21.04 13.84 -2.22
C TRP A 280 -22.31 13.41 -2.98
N GLN A 281 -22.48 12.12 -3.27
CA GLN A 281 -23.67 11.60 -3.95
C GLN A 281 -24.94 11.75 -3.11
N ALA A 282 -24.83 11.69 -1.78
CA ALA A 282 -25.95 11.98 -0.89
C ALA A 282 -26.40 13.45 -0.92
N ARG A 283 -25.59 14.35 -1.50
CA ARG A 283 -25.81 15.81 -1.46
C ARG A 283 -25.97 16.46 -2.83
N VAL A 284 -25.58 15.75 -3.89
CA VAL A 284 -25.69 16.21 -5.27
C VAL A 284 -26.44 15.15 -6.07
N CYS A 285 -27.70 15.46 -6.38
CA CYS A 285 -28.56 14.56 -7.13
C CYS A 285 -27.93 14.22 -8.49
N GLY A 286 -27.92 12.93 -8.87
CA GLY A 286 -27.37 12.46 -10.14
C GLY A 286 -25.84 12.51 -10.25
N LEU A 287 -25.11 12.80 -9.17
CA LEU A 287 -23.65 12.87 -9.20
C LEU A 287 -23.03 11.50 -9.54
N ARG A 288 -22.24 11.46 -10.61
CA ARG A 288 -21.47 10.27 -10.99
C ARG A 288 -20.22 10.13 -10.13
N PRO A 289 -19.87 8.92 -9.67
CA PRO A 289 -18.69 8.72 -8.83
C PRO A 289 -17.40 9.03 -9.58
N THR A 290 -16.33 9.28 -8.83
CA THR A 290 -14.99 9.58 -9.34
C THR A 290 -13.96 8.56 -8.85
N ALA A 291 -13.03 8.21 -9.73
CA ALA A 291 -11.80 7.51 -9.39
C ALA A 291 -10.67 8.47 -8.98
N GLY A 292 -10.87 9.77 -9.23
CA GLY A 292 -9.98 10.87 -8.85
C GLY A 292 -8.89 11.21 -9.85
N TYR A 293 -8.83 10.58 -11.03
CA TYR A 293 -7.81 10.86 -12.05
C TYR A 293 -8.03 12.22 -12.74
N PRO A 294 -7.00 12.89 -13.29
CA PRO A 294 -7.08 14.31 -13.65
C PRO A 294 -8.31 14.76 -14.47
N LEU A 295 -8.71 14.04 -15.51
CA LEU A 295 -9.89 14.41 -16.32
C LEU A 295 -11.20 14.17 -15.55
N ASP A 296 -11.35 12.98 -14.99
CA ASP A 296 -12.51 12.57 -14.18
C ASP A 296 -12.69 13.44 -12.92
N ALA A 297 -11.59 13.79 -12.26
CA ALA A 297 -11.56 14.64 -11.09
C ALA A 297 -11.98 16.08 -11.41
N ARG A 298 -11.56 16.66 -12.56
CA ARG A 298 -12.01 18.01 -12.95
C ARG A 298 -13.52 18.05 -13.17
N ARG A 299 -14.07 17.02 -13.82
CA ARG A 299 -15.52 16.85 -13.97
C ARG A 299 -16.19 16.82 -12.61
N PHE A 300 -15.79 15.88 -11.75
CA PHE A 300 -16.36 15.73 -10.41
C PHE A 300 -16.26 17.03 -9.60
N LYS A 301 -15.12 17.71 -9.65
CA LYS A 301 -14.87 18.97 -8.94
C LYS A 301 -15.83 20.08 -9.38
N ARG A 302 -16.09 20.21 -10.68
CA ARG A 302 -17.07 21.16 -11.21
C ARG A 302 -18.48 20.78 -10.73
N ASP A 303 -18.82 19.51 -10.82
CA ASP A 303 -20.16 19.01 -10.50
C ASP A 303 -20.50 19.17 -9.00
N ILE A 304 -19.51 19.19 -8.09
CA ILE A 304 -19.73 19.44 -6.64
C ILE A 304 -19.55 20.90 -6.21
N ALA A 305 -19.14 21.82 -7.11
CA ALA A 305 -18.61 23.13 -6.73
C ALA A 305 -19.60 23.98 -5.91
N GLN A 306 -20.87 24.05 -6.34
CA GLN A 306 -21.92 24.78 -5.64
C GLN A 306 -22.15 24.24 -4.23
N THR A 307 -22.31 22.92 -4.10
CA THR A 307 -22.53 22.25 -2.81
C THR A 307 -21.32 22.37 -1.90
N GLN A 308 -20.11 22.28 -2.44
CA GLN A 308 -18.88 22.46 -1.68
C GLN A 308 -18.80 23.87 -1.09
N HIS A 309 -19.12 24.90 -1.88
CA HIS A 309 -19.17 26.29 -1.41
C HIS A 309 -20.22 26.46 -0.31
N ALA A 310 -21.43 25.94 -0.50
CA ALA A 310 -22.51 26.01 0.49
C ALA A 310 -22.15 25.32 1.83
N LEU A 311 -21.34 24.25 1.79
CA LEU A 311 -20.88 23.53 2.97
C LEU A 311 -19.63 24.13 3.62
N GLY A 312 -19.04 25.19 3.04
CA GLY A 312 -17.81 25.79 3.54
C GLY A 312 -16.59 24.85 3.50
N ILE A 313 -16.60 23.84 2.61
CA ILE A 313 -15.49 22.87 2.53
C ILE A 313 -14.35 23.48 1.71
N ALA A 314 -13.18 23.65 2.35
CA ALA A 314 -12.00 24.21 1.72
C ALA A 314 -11.51 23.38 0.52
N ASP A 315 -11.04 24.06 -0.53
CA ASP A 315 -10.55 23.42 -1.75
C ASP A 315 -9.40 22.44 -1.47
N SER A 316 -8.49 22.83 -0.58
CA SER A 316 -7.32 22.05 -0.16
C SER A 316 -7.67 20.71 0.50
N MET A 317 -8.88 20.60 1.07
CA MET A 317 -9.35 19.35 1.67
C MET A 317 -9.73 18.32 0.61
N VAL A 318 -10.22 18.78 -0.53
CA VAL A 318 -10.75 17.92 -1.61
C VAL A 318 -9.70 17.69 -2.69
N TRP A 319 -8.89 18.70 -3.01
CA TRP A 319 -8.10 18.75 -4.24
C TRP A 319 -6.60 18.75 -4.00
N ARG A 320 -5.86 17.89 -4.72
CA ARG A 320 -4.39 17.92 -4.76
C ARG A 320 -3.84 18.87 -5.80
N SER A 321 -3.03 19.80 -5.35
CA SER A 321 -2.26 20.76 -6.14
C SER A 321 -1.28 20.07 -7.10
N LYS A 322 -0.90 20.80 -8.15
CA LYS A 322 0.10 20.34 -9.12
C LYS A 322 1.46 20.16 -8.45
#